data_AF-A0A7S2V5G5-F1
#
_entry.id   AF-A0A7S2V5G5-F1
#
_cell.length_a   1.000
_cell.length_b   1.000
_cell.length_c   1.000
_cell.angle_alpha   90.00
_cell.angle_beta   90.00
_cell.angle_gamma   90.00
#
_symmetry.space_group_name_H-M   'P 1'
#
loop_
_entity.id
_entity.type
_entity.pdbx_description
1 polymer ?
#
loop_
_entity_poly.entity_id
_entity_poly.type
_entity_poly.pdbx_seq_one_letter_code
_entity_poly.pdbx_strand_id
1 'polypeptide(L)'
;MISSLKAIVAIVCIYATLPFVSIWFLLRILFSKHFLLKPFVRNDPLKYYDGKRKTAADQQKDFTVLVTGGKMSKSLAVARHLHATGRCRVIVVDSTEYWCCSTQFSKAVSKFYTLPNPRFDEAGFRKSLAKICKDEKVDAIIPVSAAAASVFECSAADHMKIPVLNYTADVVQMLDDKQDFSENAKSAGLLVPESWKVTTKDRVRELNTELLARKDKKKFIIKSIVYDAEHRRD
;
A
#
# COMPACT_ATOMS: atom_id res chain seq x y z
N MET A 1 -17.05 25.29 -34.58
CA MET A 1 -18.12 24.34 -34.99
C MET A 1 -17.69 22.87 -34.97
N ILE A 2 -16.47 22.49 -35.38
CA ILE A 2 -16.02 21.09 -35.42
C ILE A 2 -15.79 20.46 -34.03
N SER A 3 -15.46 21.24 -33.01
CA SER A 3 -15.27 20.77 -31.61
C SER A 3 -16.57 20.34 -30.94
N SER A 4 -17.67 21.05 -31.20
CA SER A 4 -18.99 20.81 -30.64
C SER A 4 -19.59 19.48 -31.12
N LEU A 5 -19.34 19.12 -32.39
CA LEU A 5 -19.86 17.88 -32.98
C LEU A 5 -19.20 16.63 -32.37
N LYS A 6 -17.88 16.68 -32.11
CA LYS A 6 -17.16 15.56 -31.45
C LYS A 6 -17.65 15.32 -30.02
N ALA A 7 -17.96 16.38 -29.28
CA ALA A 7 -18.49 16.28 -27.93
C ALA A 7 -19.89 15.65 -27.91
N ILE A 8 -20.76 16.07 -28.84
CA ILE A 8 -22.11 15.51 -28.98
C ILE A 8 -22.04 14.01 -29.33
N VAL A 9 -21.18 13.62 -30.27
CA VAL A 9 -20.98 12.21 -30.62
C VAL A 9 -20.48 11.39 -29.43
N ALA A 10 -19.52 11.91 -28.66
CA ALA A 10 -19.02 11.22 -27.46
C ALA A 10 -20.11 11.02 -26.40
N ILE A 11 -20.94 12.05 -26.16
CA ILE A 11 -22.07 11.99 -25.23
C ILE A 11 -23.08 10.93 -25.69
N VAL A 12 -23.45 10.93 -26.97
CA VAL A 12 -24.38 9.94 -27.54
C VAL A 12 -23.81 8.52 -27.41
N CYS A 13 -22.52 8.31 -27.67
CA CYS A 13 -21.87 7.00 -27.48
C CYS A 13 -21.87 6.53 -26.02
N ILE A 14 -21.66 7.43 -25.06
CA ILE A 14 -21.72 7.10 -23.63
C ILE A 14 -23.15 6.68 -23.25
N TYR A 15 -24.17 7.44 -23.64
CA TYR A 15 -25.56 7.10 -23.33
C TYR A 15 -26.03 5.83 -24.07
N ALA A 16 -25.58 5.61 -25.30
CA ALA A 16 -25.90 4.40 -26.05
C ALA A 16 -25.26 3.14 -25.45
N THR A 17 -24.09 3.26 -24.82
CA THR A 17 -23.39 2.11 -24.19
C THR A 17 -23.79 1.89 -22.73
N LEU A 18 -24.27 2.91 -22.03
CA LEU A 18 -24.77 2.84 -20.65
C LEU A 18 -25.77 1.69 -20.38
N PRO A 19 -26.81 1.46 -21.21
CA PRO A 19 -27.75 0.36 -20.98
C PRO A 19 -27.09 -1.01 -21.16
N PHE A 20 -26.16 -1.17 -22.11
CA PHE A 20 -25.45 -2.44 -22.30
C PHE A 20 -24.51 -2.75 -21.12
N VAL A 21 -23.79 -1.75 -20.61
CA VAL A 21 -22.95 -1.92 -19.42
C VAL A 21 -23.81 -2.21 -18.18
N SER A 22 -24.95 -1.52 -18.05
CA SER A 22 -25.88 -1.72 -16.94
C SER A 22 -26.54 -3.10 -16.97
N ILE A 23 -26.98 -3.55 -18.16
CA ILE A 23 -27.54 -4.90 -18.36
C ILE A 23 -26.46 -5.95 -18.13
N TRP A 24 -25.24 -5.77 -18.66
CA TRP A 24 -24.13 -6.68 -18.40
C TRP A 24 -23.80 -6.78 -16.90
N PHE A 25 -23.83 -5.65 -16.18
CA PHE A 25 -23.62 -5.60 -14.74
C PHE A 25 -24.76 -6.27 -13.96
N LEU A 26 -26.01 -6.01 -14.32
CA LEU A 26 -27.20 -6.64 -13.72
C LEU A 26 -27.25 -8.14 -13.99
N LEU A 27 -26.93 -8.58 -15.21
CA LEU A 27 -26.78 -10.00 -15.55
C LEU A 27 -25.65 -10.63 -14.75
N ARG A 28 -24.53 -9.92 -14.54
CA ARG A 28 -23.45 -10.41 -13.67
C ARG A 28 -23.89 -10.53 -12.22
N ILE A 29 -24.73 -9.62 -11.71
CA ILE A 29 -25.33 -9.72 -10.38
C ILE A 29 -26.31 -10.90 -10.28
N LEU A 30 -27.19 -11.06 -11.28
CA LEU A 30 -28.23 -12.10 -11.32
C LEU A 30 -27.67 -13.50 -11.52
N PHE A 31 -26.67 -13.66 -12.39
CA PHE A 31 -26.01 -14.95 -12.67
C PHE A 31 -24.86 -15.27 -11.71
N SER A 32 -24.32 -14.27 -11.00
CA SER A 32 -23.45 -14.54 -9.86
C SER A 32 -24.30 -14.90 -8.64
N LYS A 33 -24.67 -16.18 -8.53
CA LYS A 33 -25.20 -16.78 -7.29
C LYS A 33 -24.27 -16.63 -6.06
N HIS A 34 -23.15 -15.93 -6.20
CA HIS A 34 -22.16 -15.64 -5.17
C HIS A 34 -22.14 -14.18 -4.70
N PHE A 35 -22.79 -13.24 -5.41
CA PHE A 35 -22.60 -11.80 -5.14
C PHE A 35 -23.53 -11.23 -4.06
N LEU A 36 -24.74 -11.77 -3.90
CA LEU A 36 -25.78 -11.14 -3.05
C LEU A 36 -26.05 -11.86 -1.72
N LEU A 37 -25.62 -13.11 -1.53
CA LEU A 37 -26.07 -13.94 -0.40
C LEU A 37 -24.97 -14.31 0.62
N LYS A 38 -23.76 -13.77 0.49
CA LYS A 38 -22.75 -13.90 1.55
C LYS A 38 -22.56 -12.54 2.20
N PRO A 39 -22.80 -12.39 3.52
CA PRO A 39 -22.38 -11.18 4.21
C PRO A 39 -20.91 -10.94 3.85
N PHE A 40 -20.58 -9.70 3.50
CA PHE A 40 -19.25 -9.24 3.13
C PHE A 40 -18.33 -9.26 4.35
N VAL A 41 -18.13 -10.44 4.94
CA VAL A 41 -17.20 -10.72 6.02
C VAL A 41 -16.28 -11.83 5.51
N ARG A 42 -15.18 -11.33 4.95
CA ARG A 42 -14.01 -12.04 4.43
C ARG A 42 -13.22 -12.68 5.58
N ASN A 43 -13.41 -13.97 5.82
CA ASN A 43 -12.61 -14.69 6.82
C ASN A 43 -11.51 -15.58 6.22
N ASP A 44 -11.17 -15.41 4.94
CA ASP A 44 -10.01 -16.10 4.36
C ASP A 44 -9.13 -15.08 3.60
N PRO A 45 -8.10 -14.51 4.26
CA PRO A 45 -7.19 -13.53 3.65
C PRO A 45 -6.47 -14.09 2.41
N LEU A 46 -6.42 -15.41 2.25
CA LEU A 46 -5.74 -16.06 1.13
C LEU A 46 -6.64 -16.23 -0.10
N LYS A 47 -7.95 -15.99 0.01
CA LYS A 47 -8.92 -16.45 -1.01
C LYS A 47 -9.34 -15.40 -2.03
N TYR A 48 -8.89 -14.16 -1.88
CA TYR A 48 -9.37 -13.07 -2.72
C TYR A 48 -8.52 -12.86 -3.98
N TYR A 49 -8.51 -13.89 -4.86
CA TYR A 49 -8.52 -13.85 -6.34
C TYR A 49 -8.13 -15.24 -6.91
N ASP A 50 -9.10 -16.11 -7.21
CA ASP A 50 -8.90 -17.32 -8.04
C ASP A 50 -9.03 -16.99 -9.54
N GLY A 51 -8.38 -15.91 -9.96
CA GLY A 51 -8.29 -15.57 -11.38
C GLY A 51 -6.99 -16.11 -11.95
N LYS A 52 -6.98 -17.41 -12.32
CA LYS A 52 -5.88 -17.97 -13.11
C LYS A 52 -5.69 -17.17 -14.40
N ARG A 53 -4.44 -16.78 -14.65
CA ARG A 53 -3.68 -17.22 -15.84
C ARG A 53 -2.25 -17.53 -15.41
N LYS A 54 -1.98 -18.80 -15.05
CA LYS A 54 -0.64 -19.35 -15.31
C LYS A 54 -0.50 -19.38 -16.82
N THR A 55 0.12 -18.37 -17.40
CA THR A 55 0.53 -18.43 -18.82
C THR A 55 1.73 -19.37 -18.90
N ALA A 56 1.95 -20.01 -20.05
CA ALA A 56 3.17 -20.79 -20.28
C ALA A 56 4.44 -19.96 -20.01
N ALA A 57 4.37 -18.63 -20.26
CA ALA A 57 5.43 -17.68 -19.93
C ALA A 57 5.73 -17.57 -18.41
N ASP A 58 4.77 -17.83 -17.52
CA ASP A 58 4.98 -17.78 -16.07
C ASP A 58 5.77 -19.00 -15.55
N GLN A 59 5.85 -20.09 -16.33
CA GLN A 59 6.70 -21.25 -16.02
C GLN A 59 8.16 -21.06 -16.48
N GLN A 60 8.43 -20.04 -17.30
CA GLN A 60 9.77 -19.72 -17.82
C GLN A 60 10.43 -18.55 -17.06
N LYS A 61 9.85 -18.12 -15.94
CA LYS A 61 10.39 -17.03 -15.13
C LYS A 61 11.34 -17.58 -14.07
N ASP A 62 12.55 -17.05 -14.07
CA ASP A 62 13.67 -17.52 -13.25
C ASP A 62 13.57 -17.04 -11.79
N PHE A 63 12.79 -15.98 -11.54
CA PHE A 63 12.80 -15.28 -10.25
C PHE A 63 11.39 -14.77 -9.88
N THR A 64 10.93 -15.04 -8.66
CA THR A 64 9.63 -14.60 -8.14
C THR A 64 9.81 -13.49 -7.10
N VAL A 65 9.25 -12.32 -7.40
CA VAL A 65 9.30 -11.13 -6.53
C VAL A 65 7.92 -10.88 -5.95
N LEU A 66 7.87 -10.65 -4.64
CA LEU A 66 6.68 -10.17 -3.94
C LEU A 66 6.77 -8.67 -3.72
N VAL A 67 5.77 -7.92 -4.16
CA VAL A 67 5.66 -6.47 -3.99
C VAL A 67 4.52 -6.16 -3.03
N THR A 68 4.77 -5.37 -1.99
CA THR A 68 3.74 -4.99 -1.01
C THR A 68 3.05 -3.67 -1.40
N GLY A 69 1.97 -3.30 -0.72
CA GLY A 69 1.29 -2.02 -0.93
C GLY A 69 0.64 -1.87 -2.31
N GLY A 70 -0.02 -2.91 -2.82
CA GLY A 70 -0.70 -2.92 -4.12
C GLY A 70 -1.64 -1.74 -4.40
N LYS A 71 -2.23 -1.09 -3.39
CA LYS A 71 -3.07 0.11 -3.49
C LYS A 71 -2.31 1.33 -4.00
N MET A 72 -0.99 1.34 -3.82
CA MET A 72 -0.14 2.46 -4.19
C MET A 72 0.14 2.45 -5.69
N SER A 73 0.05 3.61 -6.35
CA SER A 73 0.40 3.75 -7.77
C SER A 73 1.85 3.33 -8.07
N LYS A 74 2.77 3.57 -7.11
CA LYS A 74 4.17 3.10 -7.17
C LYS A 74 4.29 1.57 -7.24
N SER A 75 3.38 0.80 -6.64
CA SER A 75 3.40 -0.67 -6.70
C SER A 75 3.16 -1.17 -8.13
N LEU A 76 2.20 -0.57 -8.83
CA LEU A 76 1.94 -0.87 -10.24
C LEU A 76 3.12 -0.53 -11.15
N ALA A 77 3.80 0.60 -10.89
CA ALA A 77 4.99 0.97 -11.64
C ALA A 77 6.09 -0.08 -11.43
N VAL A 78 6.41 -0.45 -10.19
CA VAL A 78 7.41 -1.48 -9.87
C VAL A 78 7.07 -2.81 -10.55
N ALA A 79 5.81 -3.26 -10.44
CA ALA A 79 5.36 -4.50 -11.05
C ALA A 79 5.59 -4.53 -12.58
N ARG A 80 5.28 -3.42 -13.27
CA ARG A 80 5.48 -3.31 -14.73
C ARG A 80 6.95 -3.33 -15.11
N HIS A 81 7.83 -2.65 -14.36
CA HIS A 81 9.26 -2.66 -14.63
C HIS A 81 9.86 -4.06 -14.43
N LEU A 82 9.49 -4.75 -13.35
CA LEU A 82 9.91 -6.13 -13.10
C LEU A 82 9.42 -7.08 -14.21
N HIS A 83 8.15 -6.98 -14.60
CA HIS A 83 7.59 -7.79 -15.67
C HIS A 83 8.28 -7.55 -17.01
N ALA A 84 8.64 -6.30 -17.32
CA ALA A 84 9.30 -5.94 -18.57
C ALA A 84 10.71 -6.57 -18.73
N THR A 85 11.34 -6.99 -17.65
CA THR A 85 12.61 -7.74 -17.70
C THR A 85 12.46 -9.11 -18.38
N GLY A 86 11.24 -9.64 -18.46
CA GLY A 86 10.95 -10.98 -18.99
C GLY A 86 11.36 -12.14 -18.08
N ARG A 87 12.10 -11.88 -16.99
CA ARG A 87 12.63 -12.92 -16.08
C ARG A 87 11.91 -12.99 -14.74
N CYS A 88 11.20 -11.92 -14.35
CA CYS A 88 10.57 -11.83 -13.04
C CYS A 88 9.07 -12.17 -13.06
N ARG A 89 8.65 -12.99 -12.11
CA ARG A 89 7.24 -13.27 -11.78
C ARG A 89 6.84 -12.38 -10.62
N VAL A 90 5.80 -11.58 -10.81
CA VAL A 90 5.42 -10.57 -9.83
C VAL A 90 4.17 -11.01 -9.09
N ILE A 91 4.31 -11.19 -7.77
CA ILE A 91 3.21 -11.38 -6.84
C ILE A 91 3.01 -10.05 -6.11
N VAL A 92 1.76 -9.63 -5.97
CA VAL A 92 1.45 -8.40 -5.25
C VAL A 92 0.60 -8.72 -4.04
N VAL A 93 0.87 -8.05 -2.92
CA VAL A 93 0.06 -8.17 -1.70
C VAL A 93 -0.35 -6.80 -1.17
N ASP A 94 -1.51 -6.74 -0.52
CA ASP A 94 -1.95 -5.58 0.28
C ASP A 94 -2.86 -6.01 1.43
N SER A 95 -3.22 -5.07 2.31
CA SER A 95 -4.20 -5.30 3.38
C SER A 95 -5.59 -5.61 2.82
N THR A 96 -6.38 -6.36 3.59
CA THR A 96 -7.68 -6.91 3.17
C THR A 96 -8.72 -5.85 2.81
N GLU A 97 -8.58 -4.64 3.34
CA GLU A 97 -9.38 -3.46 3.00
C GLU A 97 -9.17 -3.04 1.53
N TYR A 98 -7.97 -3.29 0.98
CA TYR A 98 -7.57 -2.90 -0.38
C TYR A 98 -7.60 -4.04 -1.39
N TRP A 99 -8.46 -5.03 -1.14
CA TRP A 99 -8.69 -6.18 -2.01
C TRP A 99 -8.96 -5.82 -3.49
N CYS A 100 -9.54 -4.64 -3.77
CA CYS A 100 -9.93 -4.19 -5.12
C CYS A 100 -9.08 -3.00 -5.58
N CYS A 101 -7.76 -3.17 -5.66
CA CYS A 101 -6.89 -2.14 -6.25
C CYS A 101 -6.61 -2.40 -7.74
N SER A 102 -6.33 -1.35 -8.51
CA SER A 102 -6.07 -1.42 -9.95
C SER A 102 -4.85 -2.27 -10.31
N THR A 103 -3.86 -2.33 -9.42
CA THR A 103 -2.62 -3.10 -9.60
C THR A 103 -2.88 -4.58 -9.90
N GLN A 104 -3.89 -5.18 -9.26
CA GLN A 104 -4.22 -6.60 -9.45
C GLN A 104 -4.65 -6.95 -10.89
N PHE A 105 -5.18 -5.98 -11.63
CA PHE A 105 -5.69 -6.19 -13.00
C PHE A 105 -4.60 -5.96 -14.05
N SER A 106 -3.38 -5.61 -13.65
CA SER A 106 -2.29 -5.46 -14.59
C SER A 106 -1.78 -6.81 -15.08
N LYS A 107 -1.54 -6.93 -16.39
CA LYS A 107 -0.85 -8.10 -16.99
C LYS A 107 0.54 -8.34 -16.39
N ALA A 108 1.13 -7.31 -15.77
CA ALA A 108 2.42 -7.41 -15.09
C ALA A 108 2.36 -8.23 -13.80
N VAL A 109 1.18 -8.38 -13.21
CA VAL A 109 0.96 -9.06 -11.92
C VAL A 109 0.43 -10.47 -12.17
N SER A 110 1.18 -11.47 -11.73
CA SER A 110 0.81 -12.89 -11.89
C SER A 110 -0.28 -13.30 -10.91
N LYS A 111 -0.21 -12.83 -9.65
CA LYS A 111 -1.24 -13.04 -8.63
C LYS A 111 -1.27 -11.89 -7.64
N PHE A 112 -2.45 -11.69 -7.04
CA PHE A 112 -2.69 -10.74 -5.98
C PHE A 112 -3.22 -11.46 -4.74
N TYR A 113 -2.68 -11.15 -3.56
CA TYR A 113 -3.15 -11.67 -2.28
C TYR A 113 -3.50 -10.54 -1.32
N THR A 114 -4.38 -10.84 -0.37
CA THR A 114 -4.67 -9.95 0.76
C THR A 114 -4.03 -10.46 2.05
N LEU A 115 -3.68 -9.54 2.94
CA LEU A 115 -3.12 -9.83 4.26
C LEU A 115 -3.98 -9.18 5.34
N PRO A 116 -4.02 -9.74 6.56
CA PRO A 116 -4.50 -9.02 7.74
C PRO A 116 -3.73 -7.71 7.91
N ASN A 117 -4.36 -6.69 8.48
CA ASN A 117 -3.68 -5.43 8.74
C ASN A 117 -2.74 -5.61 9.95
N PRO A 118 -1.41 -5.39 9.80
CA PRO A 118 -0.45 -5.70 10.86
C PRO A 118 -0.64 -4.83 12.12
N ARG A 119 -1.34 -3.69 12.02
CA ARG A 119 -1.67 -2.86 13.19
C ARG A 119 -2.68 -3.51 14.14
N PHE A 120 -3.54 -4.38 13.60
CA PHE A 120 -4.60 -5.05 14.37
C PHE A 120 -4.30 -6.53 14.60
N ASP A 121 -3.59 -7.19 13.67
CA ASP A 121 -3.22 -8.59 13.73
C ASP A 121 -1.84 -8.83 13.11
N GLU A 122 -0.79 -8.49 13.86
CA GLU A 122 0.61 -8.69 13.44
C GLU A 122 0.93 -10.18 13.23
N ALA A 123 0.48 -11.04 14.15
CA ALA A 123 0.77 -12.47 14.10
C ALA A 123 0.14 -13.12 12.85
N GLY A 124 -1.11 -12.78 12.54
CA GLY A 124 -1.80 -13.22 11.34
C GLY A 124 -1.17 -12.66 10.06
N PHE A 125 -0.74 -11.39 10.07
CA PHE A 125 0.03 -10.79 8.97
C PHE A 125 1.31 -11.59 8.69
N ARG A 126 2.15 -11.81 9.72
CA ARG A 126 3.41 -12.56 9.59
C ARG A 126 3.19 -13.97 9.09
N LYS A 127 2.22 -14.68 9.67
CA LYS A 127 1.90 -16.06 9.29
C LYS A 127 1.40 -16.15 7.84
N SER A 128 0.54 -15.22 7.43
CA SER A 128 -0.02 -15.19 6.07
C SER A 128 1.04 -14.82 5.04
N LEU A 129 1.88 -13.83 5.32
CA LEU A 129 3.00 -13.45 4.46
C LEU A 129 3.97 -14.61 4.28
N ALA A 130 4.34 -15.30 5.37
CA ALA A 130 5.21 -16.47 5.31
C ALA A 130 4.63 -17.62 4.51
N LYS A 131 3.32 -17.86 4.66
CA LYS A 131 2.63 -18.86 3.87
C LYS A 131 2.65 -18.52 2.38
N ILE A 132 2.34 -17.28 2.01
CA ILE A 132 2.36 -16.84 0.60
C ILE A 132 3.77 -16.96 0.03
N CYS A 133 4.78 -16.51 0.76
CA CYS A 133 6.17 -16.59 0.31
C CYS A 133 6.60 -18.04 0.05
N LYS A 134 6.21 -18.97 0.94
CA LYS A 134 6.47 -20.39 0.79
C LYS A 134 5.71 -21.01 -0.39
N ASP A 135 4.41 -20.76 -0.50
CA ASP A 135 3.55 -21.37 -1.52
C ASP A 135 3.90 -20.89 -2.93
N GLU A 136 4.23 -19.61 -3.08
CA GLU A 136 4.59 -19.00 -4.36
C GLU A 136 6.08 -19.09 -4.69
N LYS A 137 6.90 -19.61 -3.77
CA LYS A 137 8.36 -19.68 -3.87
C LYS A 137 8.98 -18.31 -4.14
N VAL A 138 8.69 -17.34 -3.27
CA VAL A 138 9.20 -15.97 -3.39
C VAL A 138 10.70 -15.95 -3.10
N ASP A 139 11.46 -15.33 -4.00
CA ASP A 139 12.91 -15.19 -3.91
C ASP A 139 13.32 -13.84 -3.31
N ALA A 140 12.49 -12.80 -3.45
CA ALA A 140 12.73 -11.49 -2.83
C ALA A 140 11.43 -10.72 -2.58
N ILE A 141 11.46 -9.85 -1.56
CA ILE A 141 10.37 -8.93 -1.23
C ILE A 141 10.81 -7.50 -1.53
N ILE A 142 9.93 -6.73 -2.19
CA ILE A 142 10.11 -5.29 -2.41
C ILE A 142 9.00 -4.54 -1.66
N PRO A 143 9.32 -3.93 -0.51
CA PRO A 143 8.40 -3.06 0.23
C PRO A 143 8.01 -1.83 -0.59
N VAL A 144 6.73 -1.74 -0.96
CA VAL A 144 6.16 -0.56 -1.62
C VAL A 144 4.98 -0.01 -0.82
N SER A 145 4.75 -0.52 0.38
CA SER A 145 3.74 -0.03 1.33
C SER A 145 4.13 1.33 1.95
N ALA A 146 3.37 1.76 2.95
CA ALA A 146 3.70 2.92 3.77
C ALA A 146 4.82 2.57 4.76
N ALA A 147 5.65 3.55 5.16
CA ALA A 147 6.83 3.31 6.01
C ALA A 147 6.50 2.53 7.30
N ALA A 148 5.45 2.92 8.02
CA ALA A 148 4.96 2.19 9.19
C ALA A 148 4.59 0.71 8.92
N ALA A 149 4.12 0.37 7.71
CA ALA A 149 3.83 -1.03 7.35
C ALA A 149 5.12 -1.80 6.98
N SER A 150 6.11 -1.11 6.42
CA SER A 150 7.39 -1.72 6.02
C SER A 150 8.21 -2.25 7.20
N VAL A 151 8.03 -1.72 8.43
CA VAL A 151 8.66 -2.27 9.64
C VAL A 151 8.24 -3.74 9.87
N PHE A 152 6.93 -4.02 9.75
CA PHE A 152 6.40 -5.38 9.91
C PHE A 152 6.84 -6.31 8.78
N GLU A 153 7.00 -5.79 7.56
CA GLU A 153 7.49 -6.55 6.41
C GLU A 153 8.95 -6.98 6.60
N CYS A 154 9.81 -6.07 7.06
CA CYS A 154 11.22 -6.37 7.32
C CYS A 154 11.36 -7.38 8.48
N SER A 155 10.67 -7.13 9.59
CA SER A 155 10.65 -8.05 10.74
C SER A 155 10.16 -9.45 10.36
N ALA A 156 9.08 -9.55 9.57
CA ALA A 156 8.58 -10.84 9.11
C ALA A 156 9.61 -11.58 8.24
N ALA A 157 10.32 -10.87 7.37
CA ALA A 157 11.26 -11.46 6.44
C ALA A 157 12.57 -11.94 7.08
N ASP A 158 13.03 -11.29 8.14
CA ASP A 158 14.18 -11.75 8.94
C ASP A 158 13.93 -13.19 9.44
N HIS A 159 12.68 -13.52 9.79
CA HIS A 159 12.30 -14.87 10.21
C HIS A 159 12.19 -15.86 9.03
N MET A 160 11.90 -15.37 7.82
CA MET A 160 11.73 -16.20 6.62
C MET A 160 13.04 -16.47 5.88
N LYS A 161 14.11 -15.72 6.19
CA LYS A 161 15.38 -15.71 5.43
C LYS A 161 15.20 -15.38 3.95
N ILE A 162 14.21 -14.54 3.63
CA ILE A 162 13.97 -14.04 2.28
C ILE A 162 14.54 -12.63 2.20
N PRO A 163 15.38 -12.32 1.19
CA PRO A 163 15.89 -10.97 0.96
C PRO A 163 14.75 -9.94 0.86
N VAL A 164 14.84 -8.89 1.65
CA VAL A 164 13.99 -7.69 1.51
C VAL A 164 14.82 -6.56 0.94
N LEU A 165 14.34 -5.94 -0.13
CA LEU A 165 14.97 -4.75 -0.72
C LEU A 165 14.58 -3.51 0.08
N ASN A 166 15.00 -3.48 1.34
CA ASN A 166 14.82 -2.38 2.27
C ASN A 166 15.93 -2.40 3.34
N TYR A 167 15.97 -1.39 4.19
CA TYR A 167 16.81 -1.41 5.39
C TYR A 167 16.28 -2.42 6.42
N THR A 168 17.08 -2.70 7.45
CA THR A 168 16.69 -3.50 8.60
C THR A 168 15.52 -2.86 9.35
N ALA A 169 14.74 -3.66 10.08
CA ALA A 169 13.53 -3.19 10.74
C ALA A 169 13.78 -2.04 11.74
N ASP A 170 14.91 -2.06 12.44
CA ASP A 170 15.36 -1.01 13.36
C ASP A 170 15.68 0.30 12.63
N VAL A 171 16.36 0.25 11.49
CA VAL A 171 16.65 1.42 10.67
C VAL A 171 15.36 2.00 10.09
N VAL A 172 14.46 1.16 9.57
CA VAL A 172 13.16 1.62 9.07
C VAL A 172 12.34 2.28 10.17
N GLN A 173 12.33 1.70 11.37
CA GLN A 173 11.63 2.27 12.53
C GLN A 173 12.20 3.62 12.94
N MET A 174 13.53 3.75 13.00
CA MET A 174 14.21 5.03 13.29
C MET A 174 13.91 6.09 12.24
N LEU A 175 13.88 5.73 10.96
CA LEU A 175 13.56 6.65 9.87
C LEU A 175 12.09 7.11 9.86
N ASP A 176 11.16 6.29 10.37
CA ASP A 176 9.73 6.65 10.48
C ASP A 176 9.43 7.49 11.73
N ASP A 177 10.18 7.30 12.82
CA ASP A 177 10.04 8.12 14.03
C ASP A 177 10.67 9.51 13.83
N LYS A 178 9.82 10.53 13.84
CA LYS A 178 10.22 11.93 13.59
C LYS A 178 11.24 12.45 14.59
N GLN A 179 11.14 12.01 15.85
CA GLN A 179 12.04 12.45 16.90
C GLN A 179 13.38 11.74 16.74
N ASP A 180 13.37 10.41 16.66
CA ASP A 180 14.60 9.63 16.56
C ASP A 180 15.37 9.99 15.27
N PHE A 181 14.66 10.17 14.15
CA PHE A 181 15.26 10.64 12.91
C PHE A 181 15.94 12.01 13.06
N SER A 182 15.27 12.97 13.73
CA SER A 182 15.83 14.31 13.93
C SER A 182 17.03 14.29 14.88
N GLU A 183 17.00 13.46 15.92
CA GLU A 183 18.11 13.30 16.85
C GLU A 183 19.33 12.65 16.17
N ASN A 184 19.10 11.63 15.35
CA ASN A 184 20.15 10.98 14.54
C ASN A 184 20.72 11.93 13.47
N ALA A 185 19.88 12.70 12.78
CA ALA A 185 20.35 13.70 11.82
C ALA A 185 21.21 14.77 12.51
N LYS A 186 20.80 15.21 13.71
CA LYS A 186 21.57 16.17 14.51
C LYS A 186 22.92 15.60 14.96
N SER A 187 22.97 14.34 15.40
CA SER A 187 24.23 13.69 15.79
C SER A 187 25.19 13.51 14.62
N ALA A 188 24.65 13.37 13.39
CA ALA A 188 25.40 13.37 12.15
C ALA A 188 25.85 14.77 11.67
N GLY A 189 25.58 15.83 12.43
CA GLY A 189 25.97 17.20 12.08
C GLY A 189 25.07 17.87 11.03
N LEU A 190 23.90 17.31 10.74
CA LEU A 190 22.94 17.89 9.81
C LEU A 190 22.07 18.95 10.49
N LEU A 191 21.61 19.91 9.70
CA LEU A 191 20.63 20.90 10.15
C LEU A 191 19.27 20.23 10.34
N VAL A 192 18.69 20.43 11.52
CA VAL A 192 17.37 19.91 11.87
C VAL A 192 16.46 21.03 12.38
N PRO A 193 15.14 20.96 12.17
CA PRO A 193 14.23 21.95 12.72
C PRO A 193 14.24 21.90 14.26
N GLU A 194 14.06 23.05 14.88
CA GLU A 194 13.82 23.13 16.32
C GLU A 194 12.45 22.49 16.62
N SER A 195 12.44 21.43 17.41
CA SER A 195 11.25 20.64 17.68
C SER A 195 11.18 20.14 19.12
N TRP A 196 9.95 19.97 19.63
CA TRP A 196 9.68 19.38 20.94
C TRP A 196 8.61 18.32 20.84
N LYS A 197 8.78 17.21 21.58
CA LYS A 197 7.72 16.24 21.81
C LYS A 197 6.81 16.72 22.92
N VAL A 198 5.52 16.84 22.61
CA VAL A 198 4.47 17.28 23.52
C VAL A 198 3.41 16.20 23.60
N THR A 199 3.04 15.79 24.81
CA THR A 199 2.11 14.67 25.05
C THR A 199 0.80 15.11 25.71
N THR A 200 0.71 16.37 26.16
CA THR A 200 -0.47 16.92 26.84
C THR A 200 -0.89 18.26 26.23
N LYS A 201 -2.19 18.57 26.32
CA LYS A 201 -2.74 19.85 25.83
C LYS A 201 -2.18 21.04 26.60
N ASP A 202 -1.93 20.89 27.89
CA ASP A 202 -1.42 21.98 28.73
C ASP A 202 0.02 22.32 28.37
N ARG A 203 0.88 21.30 28.16
CA ARG A 203 2.24 21.54 27.68
C ARG A 203 2.26 22.23 26.32
N VAL A 204 1.32 21.93 25.43
CA VAL A 204 1.19 22.64 24.14
C VAL A 204 0.91 24.13 24.36
N ARG A 205 0.01 24.49 25.29
CA ARG A 205 -0.33 25.89 25.59
C ARG A 205 0.81 26.64 26.25
N GLU A 206 1.48 26.00 27.21
CA GLU A 206 2.67 26.54 27.86
C GLU A 206 3.77 26.81 26.84
N LEU A 207 4.12 25.80 26.03
CA LEU A 207 5.14 25.94 25.00
C LEU A 207 4.76 27.02 23.98
N ASN A 208 3.50 27.10 23.56
CA ASN A 208 3.06 28.17 22.66
C ASN A 208 3.25 29.56 23.28
N THR A 209 2.99 29.71 24.58
CA THR A 209 3.23 30.97 25.31
C THR A 209 4.72 31.30 25.38
N GLU A 210 5.57 30.32 25.71
CA GLU A 210 7.03 30.44 25.71
C GLU A 210 7.57 30.87 24.33
N LEU A 211 7.06 30.26 23.26
CA LEU A 211 7.49 30.52 21.88
C LEU A 211 7.04 31.91 21.40
N LEU A 212 5.82 32.36 21.75
CA LEU A 212 5.32 33.69 21.40
C LEU A 212 6.08 34.82 22.09
N ALA A 213 6.66 34.57 23.27
CA ALA A 213 7.48 35.53 23.98
C ALA A 213 8.88 35.73 23.35
N ARG A 214 9.29 34.86 22.41
CA ARG A 214 10.61 34.96 21.77
C ARG A 214 10.66 36.10 20.75
N LYS A 215 11.83 36.76 20.67
CA LYS A 215 12.08 37.86 19.73
C LYS A 215 12.35 37.39 18.29
N ASP A 216 12.63 36.11 18.07
CA ASP A 216 13.11 35.56 16.80
C ASP A 216 12.01 35.38 15.74
N LYS A 217 10.75 35.73 16.05
CA LYS A 217 9.57 35.69 15.14
C LYS A 217 9.41 34.37 14.38
N LYS A 218 10.00 33.27 14.88
CA LYS A 218 9.88 31.96 14.25
C LYS A 218 8.43 31.48 14.32
N LYS A 219 8.00 30.83 13.25
CA LYS A 219 6.69 30.18 13.19
C LYS A 219 6.88 28.67 13.36
N PHE A 220 6.04 28.08 14.19
CA PHE A 220 6.07 26.66 14.47
C PHE A 220 4.78 26.00 13.98
N ILE A 221 4.88 24.72 13.63
CA ILE A 221 3.74 23.90 13.25
C ILE A 221 3.57 22.78 14.27
N ILE A 222 2.33 22.45 14.59
CA ILE A 222 1.99 21.28 15.40
C ILE A 222 1.67 20.13 14.44
N LYS A 223 2.28 18.98 14.67
CA LYS A 223 2.06 17.78 13.87
C LYS A 223 1.84 16.59 14.80
N SER A 224 0.83 15.77 14.50
CA SER A 224 0.65 14.49 15.18
C SER A 224 1.86 13.58 14.93
N ILE A 225 2.33 12.89 15.96
CA ILE A 225 3.33 11.82 15.82
C ILE A 225 2.67 10.64 15.12
N VAL A 226 1.51 10.20 15.62
CA VAL A 226 0.72 9.11 15.04
C VAL A 226 0.24 9.48 13.64
N TYR A 227 0.47 8.58 12.69
CA TYR A 227 -0.05 8.71 11.34
C TYR A 227 -1.56 8.45 11.32
N ASP A 228 -2.33 9.51 11.13
CA ASP A 228 -3.78 9.48 11.01
C ASP A 228 -4.18 10.24 9.74
N ALA A 229 -4.23 9.55 8.60
CA ALA A 229 -4.58 10.17 7.33
C ALA A 229 -6.09 10.43 7.20
N GLU A 230 -6.93 9.68 7.91
CA GLU A 230 -8.39 9.80 7.80
C GLU A 230 -8.88 11.13 8.38
N HIS A 231 -8.34 11.55 9.52
CA HIS A 231 -8.67 12.85 10.10
C HIS A 231 -7.86 14.01 9.52
N ARG A 232 -6.79 13.71 8.76
CA ARG A 232 -5.91 14.75 8.20
C ARG A 232 -6.49 15.49 6.99
N ARG A 233 -7.43 14.86 6.27
CA ARG A 233 -8.14 15.42 5.10
C ARG A 233 -7.21 16.14 4.11
N ASP A 234 -6.00 15.64 3.92
CA ASP A 234 -5.00 16.17 2.98
C ASP A 234 -5.26 15.74 1.53
#